data_AF-A0A0S3FHH7-F1
#
_entry.id   AF-A0A0S3FHH7-F1
#
_cell.length_a   1.000
_cell.length_b   1.000
_cell.length_c   1.000
_cell.angle_alpha   90.00
_cell.angle_beta   90.00
_cell.angle_gamma   90.00
#
_symmetry.space_group_name_H-M   'P 1'
#
loop_
_entity.id
_entity.type
_entity.pdbx_description
1 polymer ?
#
loop_
_entity_poly.entity_id
_entity_poly.type
_entity_poly.pdbx_seq_one_letter_code
_entity_poly.pdbx_strand_id
1 'polypeptide(L)' 'MLGMVEAGIGIAAVPAMSMPAGEHSVLRAVPLTDPVVTRTVGLIRLSGRIQSYVAAELEKLIIEQYPSG' A
#
# COMPACT_ATOMS: atom_id res chain seq x y z
N MET A 1 1.59 8.97 10.12
CA MET A 1 0.83 10.08 9.48
C MET A 1 -0.67 9.87 9.60
N LEU A 2 -1.23 8.72 9.18
CA LEU A 2 -2.69 8.52 9.26
C LEU A 2 -3.27 8.69 10.68
N GLY A 3 -2.63 8.11 11.70
CA GLY A 3 -3.05 8.31 13.10
C GLY A 3 -2.98 9.76 13.59
N MET A 4 -2.16 10.62 12.96
CA MET A 4 -2.17 12.06 13.27
C MET A 4 -3.38 12.77 12.64
N VAL A 5 -3.78 12.36 11.43
CA VAL A 5 -4.99 12.85 10.76
C VAL A 5 -6.22 12.41 11.55
N GLU A 6 -6.26 11.17 12.04
CA GLU A 6 -7.32 10.66 12.94
C GLU A 6 -7.40 11.46 14.24
N ALA A 7 -6.26 11.90 14.77
CA ALA A 7 -6.20 12.76 15.96
C ALA A 7 -6.55 14.24 15.69
N GLY A 8 -6.90 14.62 14.45
CA GLY A 8 -7.32 15.97 14.10
C GLY A 8 -6.18 16.95 13.83
N ILE A 9 -4.94 16.47 13.62
CA ILE A 9 -3.76 17.34 13.43
C ILE A 9 -3.74 17.99 12.03
N GLY A 10 -4.51 17.48 11.07
CA GLY A 10 -4.62 18.08 9.73
C GLY A 10 -5.04 17.08 8.65
N ILE A 11 -4.59 17.32 7.41
CA ILE A 11 -4.81 16.45 6.24
C ILE A 11 -3.48 15.90 5.72
N ALA A 12 -3.52 14.74 5.05
CA ALA A 12 -2.35 14.14 4.43
C ALA A 12 -2.69 13.52 3.07
N ALA A 13 -1.77 13.65 2.10
CA ALA A 13 -1.80 12.87 0.87
C ALA A 13 -1.12 11.51 1.13
N VAL A 14 -1.88 10.43 1.01
CA VAL A 14 -1.42 9.06 1.25
C VAL A 14 -1.76 8.16 0.07
N PRO A 15 -1.04 7.04 -0.15
CA PRO A 15 -1.48 6.01 -1.08
C PRO A 15 -2.86 5.47 -0.70
N ALA A 16 -3.70 5.16 -1.69
CA ALA A 16 -5.03 4.60 -1.44
C ALA A 16 -4.98 3.32 -0.59
N MET A 17 -3.93 2.49 -0.76
CA MET A 17 -3.72 1.28 0.03
C MET A 17 -3.48 1.51 1.53
N SER A 18 -3.20 2.75 1.95
CA SER A 18 -3.04 3.09 3.36
C SER A 18 -4.36 3.43 4.06
N MET A 19 -5.44 3.67 3.30
CA MET A 19 -6.75 3.95 3.87
C MET A 19 -7.38 2.65 4.42
N PRO A 20 -8.10 2.71 5.55
CA PRO A 20 -8.89 1.57 6.03
C PRO A 20 -9.84 1.08 4.94
N ALA A 21 -10.03 -0.25 4.86
CA ALA A 21 -10.98 -0.82 3.92
C ALA A 21 -12.41 -0.46 4.35
N GLY A 22 -13.19 0.16 3.44
CA GLY A 22 -14.57 0.56 3.69
C GLY A 22 -14.72 1.93 4.36
N GLU A 23 -15.91 2.21 4.88
CA GLU A 23 -16.18 3.46 5.58
C GLU A 23 -15.46 3.49 6.94
N HIS A 24 -14.84 4.62 7.27
CA HIS A 24 -14.19 4.85 8.54
C HIS A 24 -14.88 6.00 9.28
N SER A 25 -15.14 5.85 10.57
CA SER A 25 -15.93 6.81 11.35
C SER A 25 -15.30 8.20 11.47
N VAL A 26 -13.97 8.28 11.37
CA VAL A 26 -13.20 9.52 11.58
C VAL A 26 -12.51 10.01 10.30
N LEU A 27 -12.26 9.12 9.34
CA LEU A 27 -11.45 9.44 8.17
C LEU A 27 -12.30 9.42 6.91
N ARG A 28 -12.07 10.41 6.04
CA ARG A 28 -12.65 10.46 4.69
C ARG A 28 -11.53 10.56 3.66
N ALA A 29 -11.58 9.69 2.66
CA ALA A 29 -10.72 9.78 1.49
C ALA A 29 -11.27 10.82 0.49
N VAL A 30 -10.37 11.66 -0.03
CA VAL A 30 -10.66 12.57 -1.16
C VAL A 30 -9.66 12.22 -2.27
N PRO A 31 -10.11 11.81 -3.47
CA PRO A 31 -9.19 11.42 -4.54
C PRO A 31 -8.43 12.62 -5.10
N LEU A 32 -7.15 12.43 -5.39
CA LEU A 32 -6.35 13.37 -6.18
C LEU A 32 -6.64 13.12 -7.67
N THR A 33 -7.19 14.10 -8.37
CA THR A 33 -7.66 13.96 -9.76
C THR A 33 -6.79 14.69 -10.77
N ASP A 34 -6.20 15.83 -10.42
CA ASP A 34 -5.34 16.61 -11.31
C ASP A 34 -4.11 17.16 -10.55
N PRO A 35 -2.94 16.50 -10.64
CA PRO A 35 -2.70 15.25 -11.35
C PRO A 35 -3.18 14.02 -10.54
N VAL A 36 -3.55 12.95 -11.25
CA VAL A 36 -3.58 11.61 -10.66
C VAL A 36 -2.14 11.18 -10.38
N VAL A 37 -1.84 10.80 -9.14
CA VAL A 37 -0.49 10.42 -8.74
C VAL A 37 -0.41 8.95 -8.36
N THR A 38 0.25 8.15 -9.21
CA THR A 38 0.45 6.71 -9.03
C THR A 38 1.82 6.40 -8.43
N ARG A 39 1.91 5.29 -7.69
CA ARG A 39 3.16 4.76 -7.13
C ARG A 39 3.22 3.26 -7.33
N THR A 40 4.41 2.75 -7.58
CA THR A 40 4.67 1.31 -7.72
C THR A 40 5.15 0.76 -6.39
N VAL A 41 4.52 -0.32 -5.93
CA VAL A 41 5.01 -1.14 -4.82
C VAL A 41 5.53 -2.44 -5.42
N GLY A 42 6.66 -2.93 -4.92
CA GLY A 42 7.30 -4.14 -5.43
C GLY A 42 8.01 -4.93 -4.34
N LEU A 43 8.22 -6.21 -4.64
CA LEU A 43 9.04 -7.10 -3.82
C LEU A 43 10.50 -6.98 -4.24
N ILE A 44 11.38 -6.70 -3.29
CA ILE A 44 12.82 -6.64 -3.53
C ILE A 44 13.49 -7.95 -3.11
N ARG A 45 14.47 -8.37 -3.90
CA ARG A 45 15.30 -9.56 -3.63
C ARG A 45 16.77 -9.16 -3.68
N LEU A 46 17.56 -9.70 -2.77
CA LEU A 46 19.00 -9.48 -2.79
C LEU A 46 19.62 -10.35 -3.89
N SER A 47 20.28 -9.72 -4.85
CA SER A 47 20.94 -10.40 -5.96
C SER A 47 21.93 -11.47 -5.47
N GLY A 48 21.96 -12.61 -6.15
CA GLY A 48 22.89 -13.71 -5.87
C GLY A 48 22.53 -14.58 -4.66
N ARG A 49 21.43 -14.31 -3.95
CA ARG A 49 20.91 -15.22 -2.92
C ARG A 49 19.84 -16.14 -3.48
N ILE A 50 19.96 -17.43 -3.17
CA ILE A 50 18.91 -18.40 -3.41
C ILE A 50 17.83 -18.20 -2.34
N GLN A 51 16.60 -18.03 -2.79
CA GLN A 51 15.43 -17.92 -1.92
C GLN A 51 15.13 -19.28 -1.29
N SER A 52 14.79 -19.32 0.00
CA SER A 52 14.27 -20.56 0.59
C SER A 52 12.93 -20.91 -0.05
N TYR A 53 12.57 -22.20 0.00
CA TYR A 53 11.27 -22.67 -0.50
C TYR A 53 10.11 -21.85 0.08
N VAL A 54 10.11 -21.60 1.40
CA VAL A 54 9.05 -20.84 2.08
C VAL A 54 8.98 -19.40 1.59
N ALA A 55 10.12 -18.75 1.35
CA ALA A 55 10.12 -17.40 0.83
C ALA A 55 9.60 -17.36 -0.62
N ALA A 56 9.89 -18.37 -1.45
CA ALA A 56 9.37 -18.48 -2.81
C ALA A 56 7.84 -18.64 -2.83
N GLU A 57 7.30 -19.48 -1.96
CA GLU A 57 5.85 -19.61 -1.80
C GLU A 57 5.20 -18.32 -1.29
N LEU A 58 5.82 -17.62 -0.34
CA LEU A 58 5.30 -16.33 0.12
C LEU A 58 5.30 -15.28 -0.99
N GLU A 59 6.37 -15.18 -1.77
CA GLU A 59 6.44 -14.28 -2.92
C GLU A 59 5.30 -14.56 -3.90
N LYS A 60 5.10 -15.84 -4.25
CA LYS A 60 4.00 -16.28 -5.12
C LYS A 60 2.65 -15.84 -4.58
N LEU A 61 2.36 -16.11 -3.30
CA LEU A 61 1.10 -15.72 -2.65
C LEU A 61 0.88 -14.20 -2.68
N ILE A 62 1.92 -13.40 -2.45
CA ILE A 62 1.81 -11.93 -2.49
C ILE A 62 1.54 -11.45 -3.92
N ILE A 63 2.23 -11.99 -4.93
CA ILE A 63 2.04 -11.59 -6.33
C ILE A 63 0.64 -11.99 -6.83
N GLU A 64 0.13 -13.16 -6.46
CA GLU A 64 -1.22 -13.61 -6.79
C GLU A 64 -2.30 -12.72 -6.15
N GLN A 65 -2.07 -12.24 -4.93
CA GLN A 65 -2.98 -11.33 -4.22
C GLN A 65 -2.99 -9.90 -4.80
N TYR A 66 -1.87 -9.44 -5.35
CA TYR A 66 -1.71 -8.11 -5.92
C TYR A 66 -1.18 -8.19 -7.36
N PRO A 67 -2.00 -8.71 -8.29
CA PRO A 67 -1.59 -8.83 -9.69
C PRO A 67 -1.25 -7.45 -10.23
N SER A 68 -0.18 -7.39 -11.02
CA SER A 68 0.15 -6.18 -11.77
C SER A 68 -0.99 -5.90 -12.75
N GLY A 69 -1.66 -4.76 -12.59
CA GLY A 69 -2.67 -4.28 -13.54
C GLY A 69 -2.06 -3.85 -14.87
#